data_AF-A0A1B9EJ49-F1
#
_entry.id   AF-A0A1B9EJ49-F1
#
_cell.length_a   1.000
_cell.length_b   1.000
_cell.length_c   1.000
_cell.angle_alpha   90.00
_cell.angle_beta   90.00
_cell.angle_gamma   90.00
#
_symmetry.space_group_name_H-M   'P 1'
#
loop_
_entity.id
_entity.type
_entity.pdbx_description
1 polymer ?
#
loop_
_entity_poly.entity_id
_entity_poly.type
_entity_poly.pdbx_seq_one_letter_code
_entity_poly.pdbx_strand_id
1 'polypeptide(L)' 'MRRAGTLLASADRAGPQCGTPGGVPHPGLLTGLSGIGHGLLRAGFPDRIGSALLLRPSRAP' A
#
# COMPACT_ATOMS: atom_id res chain seq x y z
N MET A 1 -1.60 -13.39 -9.28
CA MET A 1 -0.78 -12.24 -9.75
C MET A 1 -1.48 -11.33 -10.77
N ARG A 2 -2.30 -11.83 -11.71
CA ARG A 2 -2.92 -11.00 -12.76
C ARG A 2 -3.73 -9.79 -12.24
N ARG A 3 -4.52 -9.97 -11.16
CA ARG A 3 -5.29 -8.87 -10.53
C ARG A 3 -4.42 -7.78 -9.89
N ALA A 4 -3.29 -8.15 -9.28
CA ALA A 4 -2.41 -7.18 -8.63
C ALA A 4 -1.73 -6.28 -9.66
N GLY A 5 -1.26 -6.85 -10.77
CA GLY A 5 -0.67 -6.08 -11.87
C GLY A 5 -1.67 -5.12 -12.52
N THR A 6 -2.92 -5.55 -12.74
CA THR A 6 -3.95 -4.65 -13.29
C THR A 6 -4.31 -3.51 -12.36
N LEU A 7 -4.37 -3.76 -11.05
CA LEU A 7 -4.64 -2.72 -10.05
C LEU A 7 -3.48 -1.74 -9.92
N LEU A 8 -2.24 -2.24 -9.99
CA LEU A 8 -1.06 -1.39 -9.98
C LEU A 8 -1.02 -0.46 -11.19
N ALA A 9 -1.29 -0.99 -12.39
CA ALA A 9 -1.37 -0.19 -13.61
C ALA A 9 -2.49 0.87 -13.57
N SER A 10 -3.61 0.59 -12.90
CA SER A 10 -4.64 1.61 -12.68
C SER A 10 -4.23 2.67 -11.66
N ALA A 11 -3.55 2.27 -10.58
CA ALA A 11 -3.07 3.18 -9.55
C ALA A 11 -1.97 4.12 -10.08
N ASP A 12 -1.09 3.60 -10.94
CA ASP A 12 -0.06 4.39 -11.61
C ASP A 12 -0.66 5.52 -12.47
N ARG A 13 -1.75 5.21 -13.20
CA ARG A 13 -2.49 6.22 -13.99
C ARG A 13 -3.26 7.23 -13.14
N ALA A 14 -3.87 6.80 -12.04
CA ALA A 14 -4.68 7.66 -11.18
C ALA A 14 -3.84 8.49 -10.20
N GLY A 15 -2.58 8.11 -9.99
CA GLY A 15 -1.76 8.60 -8.90
C GLY A 15 -2.22 8.05 -7.53
N PRO A 16 -1.42 8.26 -6.47
CA PRO A 16 -1.78 7.84 -5.12
C PRO A 16 -2.98 8.64 -4.61
N GLN A 17 -4.02 7.93 -4.16
CA GLN A 17 -5.23 8.54 -3.60
C GLN A 17 -5.26 8.37 -2.08
N CYS A 18 -5.07 9.47 -1.35
CA CYS A 18 -5.20 9.49 0.11
C CYS A 18 -6.67 9.59 0.54
N GLY A 19 -7.00 9.07 1.71
CA GLY A 19 -8.34 9.14 2.32
C GLY A 19 -8.65 10.47 2.99
N THR A 20 -7.97 11.54 2.61
CA THR A 20 -8.20 12.91 3.10
C THR A 20 -9.28 13.59 2.24
N PRO A 21 -9.98 14.61 2.76
CA PRO A 21 -10.83 15.46 1.93
C PRO A 21 -10.05 15.98 0.71
N GLY A 22 -10.59 15.78 -0.49
CA GLY A 22 -9.92 16.16 -1.74
C GLY A 22 -8.72 15.29 -2.14
N GLY A 23 -8.45 14.17 -1.44
CA GLY A 23 -7.35 13.26 -1.78
C GLY A 23 -5.96 13.86 -1.57
N VAL A 24 -5.85 14.93 -0.78
CA VAL A 24 -4.60 15.66 -0.53
C VAL A 24 -3.51 14.71 0.01
N PRO A 25 -2.32 14.69 -0.62
CA PRO A 25 -1.21 13.87 -0.16
C PRO A 25 -0.85 14.14 1.30
N HIS A 26 -0.76 13.07 2.10
CA HIS A 26 -0.34 13.15 3.50
C HIS A 26 0.45 11.89 3.91
N PRO A 27 1.48 11.97 4.77
CA PRO A 27 2.34 10.83 5.14
C PRO A 27 1.70 9.76 6.05
N GLY A 28 0.37 9.69 6.17
CA GLY A 28 -0.32 8.77 7.09
C GLY A 28 -0.20 7.29 6.69
N LEU A 29 -0.14 6.39 7.67
CA LEU A 29 -0.09 4.94 7.43
C LEU A 29 -1.46 4.35 7.06
N LEU A 30 -2.55 4.84 7.67
CA LEU A 30 -3.87 4.24 7.49
C LEU A 30 -4.62 4.80 6.28
N THR A 31 -4.42 6.09 6.00
CA THR A 31 -5.16 6.84 4.96
C THR A 31 -4.26 7.68 4.07
N GLY A 32 -2.94 7.49 4.17
CA GLY A 32 -1.96 8.32 3.48
C GLY A 32 -0.97 7.53 2.62
N LEU A 33 0.03 8.26 2.11
CA LEU A 33 1.05 7.74 1.20
C LEU A 33 1.84 6.57 1.81
N SER A 34 2.13 6.63 3.11
CA SER A 34 2.87 5.56 3.80
C SER A 34 2.10 4.24 3.78
N GLY A 35 0.77 4.29 3.87
CA GLY A 35 -0.10 3.11 3.74
C GLY A 35 -0.09 2.50 2.35
N ILE A 36 -0.15 3.37 1.33
CA ILE A 36 -0.10 2.96 -0.08
C ILE A 36 1.26 2.29 -0.37
N GLY A 37 2.36 2.95 -0.01
CA GLY A 37 3.71 2.39 -0.17
C GLY A 37 3.89 1.06 0.57
N HIS A 38 3.42 0.97 1.82
CA HIS A 38 3.44 -0.28 2.59
C HIS A 38 2.64 -1.39 1.91
N GLY A 39 1.44 -1.09 1.39
CA GLY A 39 0.61 -2.04 0.65
C GLY A 39 1.27 -2.55 -0.63
N LEU A 40 1.93 -1.66 -1.38
CA LEU A 40 2.69 -2.01 -2.58
C LEU A 40 3.88 -2.92 -2.27
N LEU A 41 4.68 -2.55 -1.26
CA LEU A 41 5.80 -3.38 -0.80
C LEU A 41 5.33 -4.76 -0.34
N ARG A 42 4.22 -4.83 0.40
CA ARG A 42 3.63 -6.10 0.84
C ARG A 42 3.11 -6.95 -0.32
N ALA A 43 2.55 -6.33 -1.36
CA ALA A 43 2.11 -7.05 -2.54
C ALA A 43 3.28 -7.71 -3.30
N GLY A 44 4.44 -7.06 -3.35
CA GLY A 44 5.66 -7.59 -3.96
C GLY A 44 6.48 -8.53 -3.08
N PHE A 45 6.46 -8.32 -1.76
CA PHE A 45 7.33 -9.00 -0.79
C PHE A 45 6.55 -9.46 0.46
N PRO A 46 5.54 -10.34 0.32
CA PRO A 46 4.61 -10.67 1.41
C PRO A 46 5.28 -11.33 2.63
N ASP A 47 6.44 -11.97 2.46
CA ASP A 47 7.19 -12.58 3.57
C ASP A 47 8.06 -11.58 4.34
N ARG A 48 8.51 -10.52 3.66
CA ARG A 48 9.38 -9.47 4.22
C ARG A 48 8.61 -8.30 4.81
N ILE A 49 7.37 -8.10 4.38
CA ILE A 49 6.55 -6.97 4.81
C ILE A 49 5.34 -7.49 5.60
N GLY A 50 5.33 -7.18 6.89
CA GLY A 50 4.24 -7.52 7.81
C GLY A 50 2.90 -6.90 7.40
N SER A 51 1.81 -7.37 8.00
CA SER A 51 0.49 -6.79 7.83
C SER A 51 0.22 -5.76 8.93
N ALA A 52 0.32 -4.47 8.61
CA ALA A 52 0.04 -3.40 9.58
C ALA A 52 -1.39 -3.49 10.14
N LEU A 53 -2.39 -3.75 9.29
CA LEU A 53 -3.80 -3.85 9.70
C LEU A 53 -4.10 -5.04 10.63
N LEU A 54 -3.25 -6.07 10.61
CA LEU A 54 -3.39 -7.24 11.47
C LEU A 54 -2.36 -7.22 12.62
N LEU A 55 -1.58 -6.14 12.73
CA LEU A 55 -0.44 -6.03 13.63
C LEU A 55 0.49 -7.26 13.56
N ARG A 56 0.63 -7.84 12.36
CA ARG A 56 1.42 -9.05 12.13
C ARG A 56 2.79 -8.66 11.60
N PRO A 57 3.90 -8.97 12.28
CA PRO A 57 5.24 -8.66 11.80
C PRO A 57 5.60 -9.46 10.54
N SER A 58 6.72 -9.08 9.90
CA SER A 58 7.33 -9.87 8.84
C SER A 58 7.73 -11.25 9.35
N ARG A 59 7.74 -12.24 8.46
CA ARG A 59 8.24 -13.58 8.76
C ARG A 59 9.71 -13.73 8.39
N ALA A 60 10.22 -12.86 7.53
CA ALA A 60 11.64 -12.75 7.28
C ALA A 60 12.38 -12.33 8.57
N PRO A 61 13.52 -12.97 8.88
CA PRO A 61 14.36 -12.63 10.03
C PRO A 61 15.01 -11.24 9.89
#